data_AF-A0A1L5KY12-F1
#
_entry.id   AF-A0A1L5KY12-F1
#
_cell.length_a   1.000
_cell.length_b   1.000
_cell.length_c   1.000
_cell.angle_alpha   90.00
_cell.angle_beta   90.00
_cell.angle_gamma   90.00
#
_symmetry.space_group_name_H-M   'P 1'
#
loop_
_entity.id
_entity.type
_entity.pdbx_description
1 polymer ?
#
loop_
_entity_poly.entity_id
_entity_poly.type
_entity_poly.pdbx_seq_one_letter_code
_entity_poly.pdbx_strand_id
1 'polypeptide(L)'
;DFVVEATLECKRDLQGGVFAINLIDQEGRVSVAASTRSCKGEGIFAKGTHRIRFNIGNTLPYGSFHINIAVAEGYDLVLRQENVYNFGIKKDKEYNQVLMHPHIDVSVL
;
A
#
# COMPACT_ATOMS: atom_id res chain seq x y z
N ASP A 1 -7.88 -9.18 5.52
CA ASP A 1 -7.59 -8.40 4.30
C ASP A 1 -8.12 -6.98 4.42
N PHE A 2 -7.58 -6.05 3.64
CA PHE A 2 -8.03 -4.67 3.59
C PHE A 2 -7.78 -4.02 2.22
N VAL A 3 -8.41 -2.88 1.98
CA VAL A 3 -8.29 -2.12 0.74
C VAL A 3 -7.76 -0.73 1.04
N VAL A 4 -6.73 -0.32 0.31
CA VAL A 4 -6.27 1.07 0.27
C VAL A 4 -6.74 1.68 -1.03
N GLU A 5 -7.56 2.72 -0.95
CA GLU A 5 -8.02 3.48 -2.11
C GLU A 5 -7.52 4.91 -2.03
N ALA A 6 -6.85 5.36 -3.09
CA ALA A 6 -6.35 6.71 -3.24
C ALA A 6 -7.00 7.38 -4.45
N THR A 7 -7.27 8.67 -4.32
CA THR A 7 -7.70 9.52 -5.44
C THR A 7 -6.54 10.43 -5.82
N LEU A 8 -6.09 10.34 -7.06
CA LEU A 8 -5.04 11.18 -7.63
C LEU A 8 -5.67 12.16 -8.63
N GLU A 9 -5.49 13.46 -8.39
CA GLU A 9 -5.87 14.49 -9.35
C GLU A 9 -4.63 14.93 -10.16
N CYS A 10 -4.62 14.62 -11.44
CA CYS A 10 -3.57 15.01 -12.38
C CYS A 10 -3.94 16.30 -13.10
N LYS A 11 -3.17 17.37 -12.87
CA LYS A 11 -3.35 18.67 -13.56
C LYS A 11 -2.88 18.65 -15.02
N ARG A 12 -2.00 17.70 -15.36
CA ARG A 12 -1.47 17.40 -16.71
C ARG A 12 -1.32 15.90 -16.85
N ASP A 13 -1.09 15.43 -18.08
CA ASP A 13 -0.73 14.03 -18.32
C ASP A 13 0.63 13.72 -17.66
N LEU A 14 0.72 12.54 -17.04
CA LEU A 14 1.96 11.95 -16.54
C LEU A 14 2.31 10.73 -17.40
N GLN A 15 3.36 10.84 -18.21
CA GLN A 15 3.81 9.80 -19.13
C GLN A 15 4.70 8.79 -18.39
N GLY A 16 4.32 7.52 -18.35
CA GLY A 16 5.03 6.52 -17.53
C GLY A 16 4.86 6.78 -16.03
N GLY A 17 3.67 7.25 -15.65
CA GLY A 17 3.33 7.57 -14.27
C GLY A 17 3.23 6.32 -13.40
N VAL A 18 3.81 6.38 -12.20
CA VAL A 18 3.76 5.31 -11.20
C VAL A 18 3.21 5.88 -9.89
N PHE A 19 2.17 5.24 -9.35
CA PHE A 19 1.68 5.52 -8.00
C PHE A 19 2.14 4.41 -7.06
N ALA A 20 2.77 4.76 -5.96
CA ALA A 20 3.30 3.83 -4.97
C ALA A 20 2.76 4.13 -3.58
N ILE A 21 2.60 3.06 -2.80
CA ILE A 21 2.29 3.11 -1.38
C ILE A 21 3.36 2.35 -0.61
N ASN A 22 3.73 2.87 0.56
CA ASN A 22 4.50 2.15 1.56
C ASN A 22 3.70 2.11 2.85
N LEU A 23 3.58 0.93 3.45
CA LEU A 23 3.10 0.77 4.82
C LEU A 23 4.31 0.69 5.74
N ILE A 24 4.38 1.63 6.66
CA ILE A 24 5.50 1.83 7.56
C ILE A 24 5.06 1.47 8.97
N ASP A 25 5.84 0.65 9.67
CA ASP A 25 5.57 0.33 11.06
C ASP A 25 6.01 1.46 12.01
N GLN A 26 5.66 1.31 13.28
CA GLN A 26 6.02 2.24 14.36
C GLN A 26 7.53 2.43 14.59
N GLU A 27 8.38 1.53 14.08
CA GLU A 27 9.84 1.66 14.14
C GLU A 27 10.40 2.37 12.89
N GLY A 28 9.53 2.78 11.95
CA GLY A 28 9.93 3.44 10.71
C GLY A 28 10.34 2.48 9.60
N ARG A 29 10.11 1.17 9.74
CA ARG A 29 10.48 0.17 8.75
C ARG A 29 9.38 0.03 7.70
N VAL A 30 9.77 -0.14 6.44
CA VAL A 30 8.84 -0.47 5.37
C VAL A 30 8.41 -1.93 5.52
N SER A 31 7.17 -2.16 5.95
CA SER A 31 6.60 -3.51 6.07
C SER A 31 6.05 -4.01 4.74
N VAL A 32 5.47 -3.11 3.95
CA VAL A 32 4.93 -3.42 2.61
C VAL A 32 5.23 -2.25 1.68
N ALA A 33 5.69 -2.56 0.47
CA ALA A 33 5.84 -1.61 -0.62
C ALA A 33 5.10 -2.15 -1.85
N ALA A 34 4.24 -1.33 -2.44
CA ALA A 34 3.49 -1.69 -3.64
C ALA A 34 3.36 -0.49 -4.57
N SER A 35 3.29 -0.75 -5.86
CA SER A 35 3.09 0.29 -6.87
C SER A 35 2.22 -0.20 -8.03
N THR A 36 1.69 0.74 -8.80
CA THR A 36 1.01 0.42 -10.06
C THR A 36 1.95 -0.28 -11.05
N ARG A 37 3.24 0.05 -11.03
CA ARG A 37 4.27 -0.60 -11.87
C ARG A 37 4.42 -2.08 -11.58
N SER A 38 4.51 -2.45 -10.29
CA SER A 38 4.64 -3.84 -9.85
C SER A 38 3.42 -4.71 -10.17
N CYS A 39 2.25 -4.13 -10.45
CA CYS A 39 1.01 -4.88 -10.66
C CYS A 39 0.46 -4.80 -12.09
N LYS A 40 0.68 -3.69 -12.81
CA LYS A 40 0.12 -3.45 -14.16
C LYS A 40 1.11 -2.83 -15.16
N GLY A 41 2.36 -2.60 -14.77
CA GLY A 41 3.37 -1.91 -15.61
C GLY A 41 3.29 -0.38 -15.52
N GLU A 42 4.11 0.29 -16.33
CA GLU A 42 4.04 1.75 -16.50
C GLU A 42 2.83 2.12 -17.36
N GLY A 43 2.09 3.15 -16.95
CA GLY A 43 0.90 3.63 -17.65
C GLY A 43 0.87 5.13 -17.76
N ILE A 44 -0.09 5.66 -18.51
CA ILE A 44 -0.32 7.11 -18.60
C ILE A 44 -1.39 7.48 -17.59
N PHE A 45 -1.06 8.32 -16.61
CA PHE A 45 -2.09 9.03 -15.83
C PHE A 45 -2.47 10.29 -16.59
N ALA A 46 -3.52 10.22 -17.40
CA ALA A 46 -4.03 11.37 -18.15
C ALA A 46 -4.47 12.51 -17.21
N LYS A 47 -4.59 13.73 -17.71
CA LYS A 47 -5.18 14.84 -16.98
C LYS A 47 -6.59 14.46 -16.51
N GLY A 48 -6.87 14.68 -15.24
CA GLY A 48 -8.15 14.32 -14.61
C GLY A 48 -7.97 13.55 -13.31
N THR A 49 -9.06 12.93 -12.85
CA THR A 49 -9.10 12.21 -11.57
C THR A 49 -8.97 10.71 -11.79
N HIS A 50 -8.05 10.09 -11.06
CA HIS A 50 -7.81 8.64 -11.08
C HIS A 50 -8.09 8.05 -9.71
N ARG A 51 -8.81 6.93 -9.69
CA ARG A 51 -9.00 6.12 -8.48
C ARG A 51 -8.10 4.90 -8.55
N ILE A 52 -7.23 4.77 -7.56
CA ILE A 52 -6.22 3.73 -7.50
C ILE A 52 -6.54 2.86 -6.29
N ARG A 53 -6.70 1.57 -6.51
CA ARG A 53 -7.10 0.61 -5.47
C ARG A 53 -6.04 -0.47 -5.33
N PHE A 54 -5.54 -0.64 -4.10
CA PHE A 54 -4.67 -1.74 -3.69
C PHE A 54 -5.49 -2.68 -2.81
N ASN A 55 -5.67 -3.92 -3.25
CA ASN A 55 -6.25 -4.98 -2.43
C ASN A 55 -5.10 -5.71 -1.73
N ILE A 56 -5.06 -5.66 -0.40
CA ILE A 56 -3.94 -6.15 0.39
C ILE A 56 -4.43 -7.32 1.26
N GLY A 57 -3.83 -8.49 1.05
CA GLY A 57 -3.98 -9.63 1.96
C GLY A 57 -3.39 -9.29 3.32
N ASN A 58 -4.14 -9.47 4.41
CA ASN A 58 -3.65 -9.05 5.72
C ASN A 58 -2.72 -10.10 6.33
N THR A 59 -1.42 -9.97 6.04
CA THR A 59 -0.35 -10.74 6.67
C THR A 59 0.48 -9.91 7.66
N LEU A 60 0.08 -8.66 7.90
CA LEU A 60 0.82 -7.71 8.73
C LEU A 60 0.84 -8.15 10.20
N PRO A 61 1.94 -7.88 10.91
CA PRO A 61 1.99 -8.13 12.33
C PRO A 61 1.10 -7.15 13.12
N TYR A 62 0.79 -7.52 14.36
CA TYR A 62 0.10 -6.60 15.26
C TYR A 62 0.93 -5.35 15.52
N GLY A 63 0.27 -4.20 15.53
CA GLY A 63 0.95 -2.93 15.77
C GLY A 63 0.27 -1.77 15.08
N SER A 64 0.93 -0.62 15.20
CA SER A 64 0.54 0.61 14.52
C SER A 64 1.33 0.79 13.25
N PHE A 65 0.65 1.25 12.22
CA PHE A 65 1.22 1.49 10.91
C PHE A 65 0.73 2.84 10.39
N HIS A 66 1.52 3.42 9.49
CA HIS A 66 1.10 4.55 8.69
C HIS A 66 1.39 4.29 7.21
N ILE A 67 0.66 5.00 6.35
CA ILE A 67 0.81 4.92 4.91
C ILE A 67 1.56 6.15 4.42
N ASN A 68 2.59 5.92 3.60
CA ASN A 68 3.21 6.93 2.76
C ASN A 68 2.81 6.69 1.31
N ILE A 69 2.67 7.77 0.54
CA ILE A 69 2.36 7.68 -0.88
C ILE A 69 3.39 8.45 -1.70
N ALA A 70 3.63 7.98 -2.92
CA ALA A 70 4.50 8.65 -3.87
C ALA A 70 3.94 8.53 -5.28
N VAL A 71 4.17 9.55 -6.10
CA VAL A 71 3.91 9.54 -7.54
C VAL A 71 5.19 9.92 -8.26
N ALA A 72 5.57 9.13 -9.25
CA ALA A 72 6.72 9.40 -10.11
C ALA A 72 6.32 9.40 -11.58
N GLU A 73 7.09 10.11 -12.40
CA GLU A 73 7.04 10.12 -13.87
C GLU A 73 8.45 9.78 -14.37
N GLY A 74 8.67 8.53 -14.80
CA GLY A 74 10.02 8.03 -15.07
C GLY A 74 10.91 8.04 -13.83
N TYR A 75 11.97 8.86 -13.83
CA TYR A 75 12.89 9.05 -12.69
C TYR A 75 12.51 10.22 -11.79
N ASP A 76 11.55 11.05 -12.20
CA ASP A 76 11.19 12.27 -11.48
C ASP A 76 10.10 11.97 -10.45
N LEU A 77 10.37 12.36 -9.20
CA LEU A 77 9.38 12.28 -8.12
C LEU A 77 8.47 13.50 -8.18
N VAL A 78 7.22 13.28 -8.59
CA VAL A 78 6.22 14.34 -8.80
C VAL A 78 5.46 14.66 -7.52
N LEU A 79 5.22 13.64 -6.68
CA LEU A 79 4.55 13.79 -5.40
C LEU A 79 5.18 12.84 -4.38
N ARG A 80 5.36 13.33 -3.15
CA ARG A 80 5.63 12.51 -1.98
C ARG A 80 4.83 13.06 -0.82
N GLN A 81 4.10 12.19 -0.14
CA GLN A 81 3.42 12.53 1.10
C GLN A 81 3.65 11.40 2.10
N GLU A 82 3.95 11.81 3.33
CA GLU A 82 4.24 10.90 4.43
C GLU A 82 3.15 10.99 5.49
N ASN A 83 2.95 9.91 6.23
CA ASN A 83 1.95 9.82 7.29
C ASN A 83 0.53 10.21 6.83
N VAL A 84 0.15 9.87 5.59
CA VAL A 84 -1.16 10.29 5.03
C VAL A 84 -2.34 9.59 5.69
N TYR A 85 -2.11 8.44 6.30
CA TYR A 85 -3.13 7.71 7.05
C TYR A 85 -2.48 6.83 8.12
N ASN A 86 -3.08 6.77 9.31
CA ASN A 86 -2.61 5.96 10.43
C ASN A 86 -3.66 4.90 10.75
N PHE A 87 -3.23 3.66 11.01
CA PHE A 87 -4.10 2.57 11.40
C PHE A 87 -3.38 1.57 12.30
N GLY A 88 -4.14 0.71 12.96
CA GLY A 88 -3.59 -0.34 13.82
C GLY A 88 -4.20 -1.70 13.52
N ILE A 89 -3.35 -2.73 13.45
CA ILE A 89 -3.78 -4.13 13.38
C ILE A 89 -3.86 -4.66 14.81
N LYS A 90 -5.07 -5.04 15.24
CA LYS A 90 -5.34 -5.54 16.59
C LYS A 90 -5.35 -7.06 16.61
N LYS A 91 -4.96 -7.61 17.76
CA LYS A 91 -5.05 -9.04 18.05
C LYS A 91 -6.49 -9.49 18.15
N ASP A 92 -6.82 -10.56 17.44
CA ASP A 92 -8.09 -11.25 17.66
C ASP A 92 -8.10 -11.80 19.10
N LYS A 93 -9.25 -11.81 19.76
CA LYS A 93 -9.34 -12.05 21.22
C LYS A 93 -8.82 -13.41 21.67
N GLU A 94 -8.65 -14.35 20.75
CA GLU A 94 -8.11 -15.68 21.04
C GLU A 94 -6.58 -15.68 21.03
N TYR A 95 -6.01 -16.36 22.01
CA TYR A 95 -4.61 -16.34 22.45
C TYR A 95 -3.58 -16.72 21.37
N ASN A 96 -3.37 -15.91 20.33
CA ASN A 96 -2.44 -16.23 19.25
C ASN A 96 -1.10 -15.48 19.45
N GLN A 97 -0.07 -16.14 19.98
CA GLN A 97 1.24 -15.52 20.28
C GLN A 97 2.11 -15.24 19.04
N VAL A 98 1.57 -15.44 17.83
CA VAL A 98 2.32 -15.33 16.59
C VAL A 98 2.39 -13.86 16.14
N LEU A 99 3.58 -13.45 15.67
CA LEU A 99 3.85 -12.09 15.22
C LEU A 99 3.13 -11.76 13.92
N MET A 100 2.96 -12.69 12.98
CA MET A 100 2.23 -12.49 11.72
C MET A 100 0.97 -13.36 11.66
N HIS A 101 0.05 -13.04 10.76
CA HIS A 101 -1.07 -13.90 10.37
C HIS A 101 -0.72 -14.70 9.11
N PRO A 102 0.01 -15.84 9.19
CA PRO A 102 0.16 -16.70 8.03
C PRO A 102 -1.21 -17.33 7.70
N HIS A 103 -1.68 -17.16 6.47
CA HIS A 103 -2.75 -17.99 5.93
C HIS A 103 -2.18 -19.39 5.70
N ILE A 104 -2.60 -20.36 6.51
CA ILE A 104 -2.21 -21.77 6.36
C ILE A 104 -3.48 -22.57 6.09
N ASP A 105 -3.63 -23.06 4.86
CA ASP A 105 -4.62 -24.09 4.53
C ASP A 105 -4.00 -25.46 4.83
N VAL A 106 -4.56 -26.18 5.81
CA VAL A 106 -4.15 -27.55 6.16
C VAL A 106 -5.20 -28.53 5.64
N SER A 107 -4.81 -29.40 4.72
CA SER A 107 -5.61 -30.54 4.30
C SER A 107 -5.00 -31.83 4.89
N VAL A 108 -5.82 -32.66 5.51
CA VAL A 108 -5.44 -34.02 5.91
C VAL A 108 -5.99 -34.98 4.85
N LEU A 109 -5.12 -35.81 4.27
CA LEU A 109 -5.48 -36.90 3.36
C LEU A 109 -6.04 -38.09 4.13
#